data_AF-A0A1Y4M4N7-F1
#
_entry.id   AF-A0A1Y4M4N7-F1
#
_cell.length_a   1.000
_cell.length_b   1.000
_cell.length_c   1.000
_cell.angle_alpha   90.00
_cell.angle_beta   90.00
_cell.angle_gamma   90.00
#
_symmetry.space_group_name_H-M   'P 1'
#
loop_
_entity.id
_entity.type
_entity.pdbx_description
1 polymer ?
#
loop_
_entity_poly.entity_id
_entity_poly.type
_entity_poly.pdbx_seq_one_letter_code
_entity_poly.pdbx_strand_id
1 'polypeptide(L)'
;MLIVFLLIVLVFPCVILLKSPLGMIPEDIGLAVVSYGGSIMGGFLTLYGVWWTIDANRVQQKEERELEYRPLLKFDVCEYQHRFQQVGEIIYLFNNEYFSDSQPVYMDKMIVLENVGRGEIIELHYSMHKTELVSSCVDSLKEATACFLGEQYINTMPVNGQIYIILGIPQLIKKCQGKLIILSTDMEIKYKGAFSEKEYNQKLSFCLSVEIVEDHYKMNLYNMSLGSTGLHSYAE
;
A
#
# COMPACT_ATOMS: atom_id res chain seq x y z
N MET A 1 20.48 32.08 1.40
CA MET A 1 20.21 32.89 0.19
C MET A 1 19.35 34.12 0.48
N LEU A 2 18.28 34.04 1.28
CA LEU A 2 17.41 35.18 1.59
C LEU A 2 18.14 36.36 2.26
N ILE A 3 19.05 36.08 3.19
CA ILE A 3 19.92 37.10 3.82
C ILE A 3 20.79 37.82 2.79
N VAL A 4 21.39 37.09 1.83
CA VAL A 4 22.25 37.67 0.78
C VAL A 4 21.43 38.53 -0.18
N PHE A 5 20.22 38.11 -0.54
CA PHE A 5 19.30 38.89 -1.36
C PHE A 5 18.88 40.19 -0.65
N LEU A 6 18.54 40.11 0.64
CA LEU A 6 18.18 41.27 1.46
C LEU A 6 19.36 42.26 1.59
N LEU A 7 20.57 41.73 1.72
CA LEU A 7 21.81 42.51 1.78
C LEU A 7 22.08 43.22 0.45
N ILE A 8 21.84 42.56 -0.69
CA ILE A 8 21.96 43.18 -2.03
C ILE A 8 20.92 44.29 -2.22
N VAL A 9 19.65 44.05 -1.85
CA VAL A 9 18.58 45.05 -1.96
C VAL A 9 18.86 46.28 -1.09
N LEU A 10 19.53 46.10 0.06
CA LEU A 10 19.83 47.19 0.99
C LEU A 10 21.15 47.91 0.63
N VAL A 11 22.16 47.20 0.15
CA VAL A 11 23.49 47.76 -0.17
C VAL A 11 23.52 48.37 -1.58
N PHE A 12 22.79 47.82 -2.55
CA PHE A 12 22.78 48.31 -3.94
C PHE A 12 22.33 49.78 -4.07
N PRO A 13 21.24 50.24 -3.41
CA PRO A 13 20.86 51.66 -3.43
C PRO A 13 21.87 52.52 -2.68
N CYS A 14 22.41 52.04 -1.55
CA CYS A 14 23.40 52.75 -0.76
C CYS A 14 24.70 52.99 -1.53
N VAL A 15 25.17 52.02 -2.33
CA VAL A 15 26.38 52.16 -3.14
C VAL A 15 26.18 53.12 -4.32
N ILE A 16 24.99 53.15 -4.92
CA ILE A 16 24.68 54.04 -6.05
C ILE A 16 24.38 55.48 -5.59
N LEU A 17 23.80 55.66 -4.41
CA LEU A 17 23.43 56.97 -3.85
C LEU A 17 24.53 57.60 -2.97
N LEU A 18 25.58 56.87 -2.58
CA LEU A 18 26.72 57.45 -1.87
C LEU A 18 27.52 58.34 -2.85
N LYS A 19 27.69 59.63 -2.50
CA LYS A 19 28.53 60.56 -3.26
C LYS A 19 29.96 60.06 -3.36
N SER A 20 30.31 59.46 -4.50
CA SER A 20 31.69 59.17 -4.88
C SER A 20 32.43 60.49 -5.16
N PRO A 21 33.67 60.68 -4.67
CA PRO A 21 34.51 61.81 -5.03
C PRO A 21 35.00 61.78 -6.50
N LEU A 22 34.74 60.69 -7.22
CA LEU A 22 34.92 60.53 -8.67
C LEU A 22 33.53 60.57 -9.31
N GLY A 23 33.09 61.74 -9.75
CA GLY A 23 31.76 61.98 -10.33
C GLY A 23 31.51 61.19 -11.62
N MET A 24 30.98 59.98 -11.50
CA MET A 24 30.71 59.09 -12.64
C MET A 24 29.22 58.84 -12.94
N ILE A 25 28.28 59.25 -12.08
CA ILE A 25 26.83 59.05 -12.33
C ILE A 25 26.04 60.30 -11.86
N PRO A 26 25.28 60.99 -12.74
CA PRO A 26 24.37 62.07 -12.35
C PRO A 26 23.29 61.55 -11.38
N GLU A 27 22.99 62.31 -10.32
CA GLU A 27 22.02 61.92 -9.28
C GLU A 27 20.66 61.50 -9.87
N ASP A 28 20.20 62.15 -10.95
CA ASP A 28 18.96 61.83 -11.67
C ASP A 28 18.99 60.45 -12.36
N ILE A 29 20.14 60.04 -12.92
CA ILE A 29 20.29 58.74 -13.59
C ILE A 29 20.41 57.62 -12.55
N GLY A 30 21.10 57.87 -11.44
CA GLY A 30 21.21 56.93 -10.32
C GLY A 30 19.85 56.65 -9.68
N LEU A 31 19.03 57.70 -9.48
CA LEU A 31 17.68 57.57 -8.94
C LEU A 31 16.77 56.75 -9.89
N ALA A 32 16.85 57.02 -11.20
CA ALA A 32 16.10 56.28 -12.20
C ALA A 32 16.49 54.78 -12.21
N VAL A 33 17.79 54.47 -12.20
CA VAL A 33 18.29 53.07 -12.19
C VAL A 33 17.84 52.32 -10.92
N VAL A 34 17.88 52.96 -9.75
CA VAL A 34 17.37 52.36 -8.50
C VAL A 34 15.85 52.12 -8.59
N SER A 35 15.09 53.06 -9.17
CA SER A 35 13.64 52.90 -9.34
C SER A 35 13.25 51.77 -10.31
N TYR A 36 13.96 51.64 -11.44
CA TYR A 36 13.77 50.54 -12.40
C TYR A 36 14.20 49.20 -11.81
N GLY A 37 15.36 49.15 -11.13
CA GLY A 37 15.84 47.96 -10.45
C GLY A 37 14.90 47.50 -9.34
N GLY A 38 14.38 48.45 -8.55
CA GLY A 38 13.37 48.18 -7.52
C GLY A 38 12.07 47.61 -8.09
N SER A 39 11.62 48.13 -9.24
CA SER A 39 10.40 47.65 -9.92
C SER A 39 10.57 46.23 -10.45
N ILE A 40 11.72 45.92 -11.08
CA ILE A 40 12.04 44.58 -11.57
C ILE A 40 12.15 43.58 -10.41
N MET A 41 12.88 43.94 -9.35
CA MET A 41 13.00 43.08 -8.17
C MET A 41 11.67 42.88 -7.43
N GLY A 42 10.85 43.92 -7.32
CA GLY A 42 9.50 43.83 -6.76
C GLY A 42 8.60 42.89 -7.56
N GLY A 43 8.68 42.94 -8.89
CA GLY A 43 7.99 42.01 -9.79
C GLY A 43 8.42 40.55 -9.57
N PHE A 44 9.73 40.29 -9.52
CA PHE A 44 10.26 38.94 -9.25
C PHE A 44 9.86 38.42 -7.87
N LEU A 45 9.93 39.26 -6.83
CA LEU A 45 9.56 38.87 -5.47
C LEU A 45 8.06 38.52 -5.39
N THR A 46 7.22 39.26 -6.10
CA THR A 46 5.77 38.98 -6.16
C THR A 46 5.50 37.65 -6.85
N LEU A 47 6.13 37.38 -7.99
CA LEU A 47 6.00 36.09 -8.69
C LEU A 47 6.52 34.93 -7.85
N TYR A 48 7.65 35.12 -7.15
CA TYR A 48 8.20 34.11 -6.24
C TYR A 48 7.23 33.82 -5.08
N GLY A 49 6.64 34.85 -4.48
CA GLY A 49 5.65 34.68 -3.41
C GLY A 49 4.41 33.92 -3.87
N VAL A 50 3.88 34.24 -5.07
CA VAL A 50 2.74 33.51 -5.66
C VAL A 50 3.11 32.06 -5.93
N TRP A 51 4.29 31.81 -6.53
CA TRP A 51 4.76 30.46 -6.81
C TRP A 51 4.88 29.63 -5.53
N TRP A 52 5.49 30.18 -4.47
CA TRP A 52 5.60 29.51 -3.18
C TRP A 52 4.24 29.23 -2.54
N THR A 53 3.29 30.16 -2.62
CA THR A 53 1.94 29.98 -2.08
C THR A 53 1.18 28.87 -2.81
N ILE A 54 1.29 28.81 -4.15
CA ILE A 54 0.67 27.76 -4.96
C ILE A 54 1.26 26.39 -4.60
N ASP A 55 2.57 26.31 -4.42
CA ASP A 55 3.26 25.06 -4.08
C ASP A 55 2.84 24.57 -2.69
N ALA A 56 2.84 25.45 -1.68
CA ALA A 56 2.38 25.12 -0.33
C ALA A 56 0.92 24.65 -0.30
N ASN A 57 0.03 25.34 -1.02
CA ASN A 57 -1.37 24.95 -1.13
C ASN A 57 -1.54 23.60 -1.84
N ARG A 58 -0.73 23.33 -2.86
CA ARG A 58 -0.79 22.06 -3.59
C ARG A 58 -0.38 20.89 -2.71
N VAL A 59 0.65 21.06 -1.87
CA VAL A 59 1.09 20.04 -0.91
C VAL A 59 -0.01 19.79 0.12
N GLN A 60 -0.55 20.83 0.76
CA GLN A 60 -1.63 20.69 1.74
C GLN A 60 -2.87 20.01 1.14
N GLN A 61 -3.30 20.45 -0.04
CA GLN A 61 -4.43 19.82 -0.73
C GLN A 61 -4.19 18.36 -1.09
N LYS A 62 -2.94 17.96 -1.33
CA LYS A 62 -2.59 16.56 -1.58
C LYS A 62 -2.76 15.75 -0.30
N GLU A 63 -2.17 16.20 0.80
CA GLU A 63 -2.26 15.53 2.11
C GLU A 63 -3.71 15.42 2.61
N GLU A 64 -4.50 16.48 2.46
CA GLU A 64 -5.92 16.46 2.84
C GLU A 64 -6.71 15.44 2.01
N ARG A 65 -6.51 15.40 0.70
CA ARG A 65 -7.15 14.40 -0.18
C ARG A 65 -6.69 12.99 0.14
N GLU A 66 -5.42 12.78 0.46
CA GLU A 66 -4.89 11.47 0.83
C GLU A 66 -5.55 10.93 2.11
N LEU A 67 -5.82 11.80 3.08
CA LEU A 67 -6.54 11.44 4.31
C LEU A 67 -8.04 11.21 4.04
N GLU A 68 -8.66 12.08 3.26
CA GLU A 68 -10.08 12.01 2.93
C GLU A 68 -10.44 10.75 2.14
N TYR A 69 -9.60 10.41 1.15
CA TYR A 69 -9.76 9.25 0.26
C TYR A 69 -8.82 8.10 0.65
N ARG A 70 -8.64 7.86 1.94
CA ARG A 70 -7.82 6.74 2.40
C ARG A 70 -8.53 5.39 2.12
N PRO A 71 -7.91 4.47 1.37
CA PRO A 71 -8.40 3.09 1.26
C PRO A 71 -8.14 2.34 2.57
N LEU A 72 -9.08 1.48 2.95
CA LEU A 72 -8.99 0.66 4.17
C LEU A 72 -9.53 -0.72 3.85
N LEU A 73 -8.70 -1.74 4.05
CA LEU A 73 -9.13 -3.12 3.89
C LEU A 73 -9.61 -3.69 5.22
N LYS A 74 -10.73 -4.39 5.16
CA LYS A 74 -11.27 -5.23 6.20
C LYS A 74 -11.33 -6.66 5.67
N PHE A 75 -11.18 -7.63 6.56
CA PHE A 75 -11.43 -9.03 6.23
C PHE A 75 -12.65 -9.57 6.98
N ASP A 76 -13.30 -10.56 6.38
CA ASP A 76 -14.37 -11.35 6.98
C ASP A 76 -14.34 -12.80 6.45
N VAL A 77 -15.18 -13.68 6.97
CA VAL A 77 -15.35 -15.06 6.49
C VAL A 77 -16.82 -15.31 6.17
N CYS A 78 -17.10 -15.75 4.94
CA CYS A 78 -18.44 -16.09 4.51
C CYS A 78 -18.52 -17.54 4.00
N GLU A 79 -19.73 -18.07 3.89
CA GLU A 79 -19.97 -19.35 3.22
C GLU A 79 -19.71 -19.23 1.71
N TYR A 80 -19.32 -20.34 1.10
CA TYR A 80 -19.07 -20.43 -0.32
C TYR A 80 -20.36 -20.14 -1.11
N GLN A 81 -20.29 -19.20 -2.06
CA GLN A 81 -21.39 -18.94 -3.01
C GLN A 81 -20.86 -18.90 -4.44
N HIS A 82 -21.54 -19.57 -5.36
CA HIS A 82 -21.17 -19.64 -6.78
C HIS A 82 -21.32 -18.32 -7.56
N ARG A 83 -21.70 -17.21 -6.93
CA ARG A 83 -22.10 -15.96 -7.64
C ARG A 83 -21.07 -14.84 -7.61
N PHE A 84 -19.88 -15.06 -7.06
CA PHE A 84 -18.89 -14.00 -6.90
C PHE A 84 -18.14 -13.70 -8.20
N GLN A 85 -17.98 -12.41 -8.51
CA GLN A 85 -17.36 -11.94 -9.76
C GLN A 85 -15.84 -11.81 -9.68
N GLN A 86 -15.28 -11.63 -8.49
CA GLN A 86 -13.84 -11.51 -8.23
C GLN A 86 -13.43 -12.54 -7.19
N VAL A 87 -12.86 -13.65 -7.65
CA VAL A 87 -12.47 -14.78 -6.81
C VAL A 87 -10.98 -15.04 -6.99
N GLY A 88 -10.21 -14.95 -5.92
CA GLY A 88 -8.85 -15.46 -5.83
C GLY A 88 -8.85 -16.85 -5.18
N GLU A 89 -7.82 -17.63 -5.44
CA GLU A 89 -7.66 -18.97 -4.87
C GLU A 89 -6.31 -19.09 -4.19
N ILE A 90 -6.28 -19.57 -2.95
CA ILE A 90 -5.06 -20.00 -2.27
C ILE A 90 -5.02 -21.53 -2.35
N ILE A 91 -4.08 -22.07 -3.12
CA ILE A 91 -3.89 -23.51 -3.27
C ILE A 91 -2.66 -23.93 -2.48
N TYR A 92 -2.84 -24.87 -1.56
CA TYR A 92 -1.75 -25.53 -0.86
C TYR A 92 -1.20 -26.67 -1.71
N LEU A 93 0.12 -26.84 -1.69
CA LEU A 93 0.84 -27.92 -2.36
C LEU A 93 1.67 -28.65 -1.30
N PHE A 94 1.41 -29.94 -1.16
CA PHE A 94 2.05 -30.78 -0.15
C PHE A 94 3.23 -31.56 -0.72
N ASN A 95 3.32 -31.72 -2.04
CA ASN A 95 4.40 -32.44 -2.73
C ASN A 95 4.72 -33.78 -2.08
N ASN A 96 3.69 -34.52 -1.67
CA ASN A 96 3.83 -35.74 -0.89
C ASN A 96 2.99 -36.87 -1.51
N GLU A 97 3.50 -38.10 -1.48
CA GLU A 97 2.85 -39.25 -2.12
C GLU A 97 1.45 -39.60 -1.61
N TYR A 98 1.08 -39.12 -0.41
CA TYR A 98 -0.25 -39.31 0.13
C TYR A 98 -1.29 -38.40 -0.54
N PHE A 99 -0.85 -37.35 -1.23
CA PHE A 99 -1.69 -36.28 -1.75
C PHE A 99 -1.49 -36.03 -3.25
N SER A 100 -2.56 -35.62 -3.94
CA SER A 100 -2.54 -35.16 -5.33
C SER A 100 -2.63 -33.65 -5.36
N ASP A 101 -1.52 -33.00 -5.70
CA ASP A 101 -1.52 -31.54 -5.92
C ASP A 101 -2.27 -31.15 -7.21
N SER A 102 -2.53 -32.11 -8.11
CA SER A 102 -3.26 -31.90 -9.37
C SER A 102 -4.77 -31.79 -9.20
N GLN A 103 -5.31 -32.22 -8.05
CA GLN A 103 -6.74 -32.26 -7.77
C GLN A 103 -7.00 -31.58 -6.42
N PRO A 104 -7.16 -30.25 -6.39
CA PRO A 104 -7.45 -29.55 -5.16
C PRO A 104 -8.90 -29.78 -4.71
N VAL A 105 -9.07 -30.00 -3.42
CA VAL A 105 -10.35 -29.98 -2.71
C VAL A 105 -10.52 -28.61 -2.07
N TYR A 106 -11.61 -27.93 -2.39
CA TYR A 106 -11.89 -26.59 -1.92
C TYR A 106 -12.68 -26.58 -0.60
N MET A 107 -12.43 -25.56 0.20
CA MET A 107 -13.19 -25.26 1.41
C MET A 107 -14.59 -24.73 1.08
N ASP A 108 -15.55 -25.01 1.98
CA ASP A 108 -16.93 -24.53 1.95
C ASP A 108 -17.11 -23.07 2.42
N LYS A 109 -16.01 -22.40 2.77
CA LYS A 109 -15.97 -21.00 3.21
C LYS A 109 -14.94 -20.23 2.39
N MET A 110 -15.13 -18.92 2.35
CA MET A 110 -14.26 -17.98 1.68
C MET A 110 -13.83 -16.89 2.64
N ILE A 111 -12.60 -16.38 2.44
CA ILE A 111 -12.14 -15.15 3.08
C ILE A 111 -12.59 -13.99 2.20
N VAL A 112 -13.27 -13.01 2.76
CA VAL A 112 -13.71 -11.80 2.06
C VAL A 112 -12.76 -10.67 2.42
N LEU A 113 -12.18 -10.02 1.42
CA LEU A 113 -11.47 -8.76 1.57
C LEU A 113 -12.35 -7.64 1.02
N GLU A 114 -12.66 -6.66 1.86
CA GLU A 114 -13.54 -5.54 1.52
C GLU A 114 -12.81 -4.22 1.70
N ASN A 115 -12.92 -3.33 0.70
CA ASN A 115 -12.48 -1.94 0.84
C ASN A 115 -13.57 -1.12 1.52
N VAL A 116 -13.47 -1.00 2.83
CA VAL A 116 -14.34 -0.16 3.68
C VAL A 116 -13.86 1.30 3.75
N GLY A 117 -12.76 1.62 3.05
CA GLY A 117 -12.22 2.97 2.95
C GLY A 117 -13.04 3.85 2.02
N ARG A 118 -12.69 5.14 1.99
CA ARG A 118 -13.34 6.12 1.10
C ARG A 118 -12.63 6.27 -0.25
N GLY A 119 -11.41 5.74 -0.35
CA GLY A 119 -10.61 5.77 -1.58
C GLY A 119 -10.67 4.46 -2.34
N GLU A 120 -10.56 4.57 -3.66
CA GLU A 120 -10.39 3.42 -4.56
C GLU A 120 -8.96 2.91 -4.52
N ILE A 121 -8.79 1.59 -4.61
CA ILE A 121 -7.50 0.91 -4.75
C ILE A 121 -7.24 0.70 -6.24
N ILE A 122 -6.14 1.29 -6.74
CA ILE A 122 -5.75 1.23 -8.16
C ILE A 122 -4.65 0.23 -8.45
N GLU A 123 -3.88 -0.15 -7.44
CA GLU A 123 -2.84 -1.17 -7.51
C GLU A 123 -2.99 -2.04 -6.27
N LEU A 124 -3.12 -3.34 -6.50
CA LEU A 124 -3.31 -4.35 -5.47
C LEU A 124 -2.42 -5.54 -5.82
N HIS A 125 -1.54 -5.87 -4.89
CA HIS A 125 -0.59 -6.95 -5.02
C HIS A 125 -0.70 -7.87 -3.82
N TYR A 126 -0.71 -9.16 -4.14
CA TYR A 126 -0.75 -10.24 -3.18
C TYR A 126 0.56 -10.97 -3.23
N SER A 127 1.03 -11.46 -2.10
CA SER A 127 2.14 -12.41 -2.09
C SER A 127 2.02 -13.36 -0.91
N MET A 128 2.31 -14.63 -1.15
CA MET A 128 2.43 -15.61 -0.08
C MET A 128 3.78 -15.40 0.61
N HIS A 129 3.75 -14.90 1.84
CA HIS A 129 4.97 -14.60 2.59
C HIS A 129 5.51 -15.87 3.25
N LYS A 130 4.64 -16.62 3.94
CA LYS A 130 5.05 -17.83 4.67
C LYS A 130 3.89 -18.80 4.75
N THR A 131 4.20 -20.08 4.57
CA THR A 131 3.30 -21.19 4.92
C THR A 131 4.08 -22.18 5.75
N GLU A 132 3.55 -22.52 6.92
CA GLU A 132 4.17 -23.47 7.83
C GLU A 132 3.21 -24.59 8.16
N LEU A 133 3.73 -25.82 8.09
CA LEU A 133 3.03 -26.99 8.58
C LEU A 133 3.25 -27.07 10.10
N VAL A 134 2.20 -26.74 10.86
CA VAL A 134 2.25 -26.73 12.33
C VAL A 134 2.05 -28.14 12.88
N SER A 135 1.16 -28.91 12.26
CA SER A 135 0.87 -30.28 12.64
C SER A 135 0.45 -31.08 11.41
N SER A 136 0.83 -32.35 11.38
CA SER A 136 0.48 -33.28 10.31
C SER A 136 0.19 -34.65 10.89
N CYS A 137 -0.81 -35.31 10.33
CA CYS A 137 -1.08 -36.72 10.56
C CYS A 137 -0.16 -37.67 9.79
N VAL A 138 0.59 -37.14 8.83
CA VAL A 138 1.54 -37.88 7.98
C VAL A 138 2.95 -37.48 8.40
N ASP A 139 3.68 -38.41 9.03
CA ASP A 139 5.05 -38.17 9.50
C ASP A 139 6.03 -37.80 8.37
N SER A 140 5.74 -38.23 7.14
CA SER A 140 6.57 -37.90 5.97
C SER A 140 6.29 -36.51 5.39
N LEU A 141 5.19 -35.86 5.77
CA LEU A 141 4.87 -34.51 5.32
C LEU A 141 5.64 -33.51 6.19
N LYS A 142 6.68 -32.91 5.62
CA LYS A 142 7.56 -31.98 6.33
C LYS A 142 7.28 -30.52 6.01
N GLU A 143 6.85 -30.25 4.79
CA GLU A 143 6.69 -28.90 4.27
C GLU A 143 5.40 -28.80 3.46
N ALA A 144 4.81 -27.61 3.47
CA ALA A 144 3.67 -27.26 2.64
C ALA A 144 3.95 -25.89 2.06
N THR A 145 3.66 -25.73 0.77
CA THR A 145 3.76 -24.44 0.08
C THR A 145 2.35 -23.96 -0.26
N ALA A 146 2.16 -22.65 -0.34
CA ALA A 146 0.89 -22.06 -0.78
C ALA A 146 1.15 -21.16 -1.97
N CYS A 147 0.24 -21.19 -2.93
CA CYS A 147 0.25 -20.32 -4.10
C CYS A 147 -1.07 -19.56 -4.17
N PHE A 148 -0.99 -18.26 -4.50
CA PHE A 148 -2.19 -17.45 -4.75
C PHE A 148 -2.42 -17.34 -6.26
N LEU A 149 -3.59 -17.78 -6.71
CA LEU A 149 -4.06 -17.70 -8.08
C LEU A 149 -5.12 -16.60 -8.14
N GLY A 150 -4.81 -15.49 -8.77
CA GLY A 150 -5.69 -14.31 -8.75
C GLY A 150 -5.01 -13.01 -9.15
N GLU A 151 -3.69 -12.93 -8.96
CA GLU A 151 -2.91 -11.69 -9.13
C GLU A 151 -3.05 -11.04 -10.51
N GLN A 152 -3.25 -11.84 -11.56
CA GLN A 152 -3.29 -11.33 -12.93
C GLN A 152 -4.57 -10.55 -13.25
N TYR A 153 -5.66 -10.79 -12.52
CA TYR A 153 -6.96 -10.16 -12.78
C TYR A 153 -7.54 -9.41 -11.57
N ILE A 154 -6.90 -9.54 -10.40
CA ILE A 154 -7.27 -8.85 -9.17
C ILE A 154 -6.20 -7.81 -8.85
N ASN A 155 -6.28 -6.66 -9.52
CA ASN A 155 -5.31 -5.57 -9.40
C ASN A 155 -5.91 -4.25 -8.90
N THR A 156 -7.24 -4.16 -8.84
CA THR A 156 -7.98 -2.95 -8.47
C THR A 156 -9.16 -3.34 -7.58
N MET A 157 -9.55 -2.43 -6.68
CA MET A 157 -10.74 -2.61 -5.84
C MET A 157 -11.44 -1.26 -5.64
N PRO A 158 -12.70 -1.11 -6.12
CA PRO A 158 -13.47 0.11 -5.90
C PRO A 158 -13.84 0.27 -4.42
N VAL A 159 -14.40 1.43 -4.06
CA VAL A 159 -14.99 1.64 -2.73
C VAL A 159 -16.13 0.64 -2.52
N ASN A 160 -16.13 -0.04 -1.37
CA ASN A 160 -17.01 -1.18 -1.04
C ASN A 160 -16.88 -2.37 -1.99
N GLY A 161 -15.82 -2.41 -2.81
CA GLY A 161 -15.47 -3.58 -3.60
C GLY A 161 -15.08 -4.74 -2.68
N GLN A 162 -15.39 -5.96 -3.11
CA GLN A 162 -15.14 -7.17 -2.37
C GLN A 162 -14.43 -8.19 -3.24
N ILE A 163 -13.36 -8.77 -2.70
CA ILE A 163 -12.65 -9.91 -3.29
C ILE A 163 -12.88 -11.11 -2.39
N TYR A 164 -13.21 -12.23 -3.01
CA TYR A 164 -13.44 -13.49 -2.33
C TYR A 164 -12.25 -14.40 -2.55
N ILE A 165 -11.70 -14.97 -1.49
CA ILE A 165 -10.56 -15.87 -1.55
C ILE A 165 -11.00 -17.25 -1.08
N ILE A 166 -10.89 -18.24 -1.98
CA ILE A 166 -11.18 -19.64 -1.67
C ILE A 166 -9.88 -20.36 -1.33
N LEU A 167 -9.93 -21.26 -0.37
CA LEU A 167 -8.79 -22.12 0.00
C LEU A 167 -8.98 -23.51 -0.60
N GLY A 168 -7.92 -24.04 -1.21
CA GLY A 168 -7.88 -25.39 -1.76
C GLY A 168 -6.69 -26.17 -1.20
N ILE A 169 -6.91 -27.42 -0.84
CA ILE A 169 -5.85 -28.34 -0.39
C ILE A 169 -5.73 -29.53 -1.35
N PRO A 170 -4.57 -30.20 -1.43
CA PRO A 170 -4.40 -31.40 -2.23
C PRO A 170 -5.34 -32.54 -1.81
N GLN A 171 -5.91 -33.27 -2.77
CA GLN A 171 -6.73 -34.45 -2.49
C GLN A 171 -5.88 -35.60 -1.95
N LEU A 172 -6.39 -36.33 -0.96
CA LEU A 172 -5.77 -37.53 -0.40
C LEU A 172 -5.97 -38.70 -1.36
N ILE A 173 -4.87 -39.36 -1.74
CA ILE A 173 -4.88 -40.55 -2.62
C ILE A 173 -4.59 -41.83 -1.83
N LYS A 174 -3.85 -41.72 -0.72
CA LYS A 174 -3.47 -42.88 0.13
C LYS A 174 -4.09 -42.75 1.52
N LYS A 175 -4.53 -43.88 2.09
CA LYS A 175 -5.09 -43.91 3.45
C LYS A 175 -4.06 -43.46 4.48
N CYS A 176 -4.44 -42.48 5.31
CA CYS A 176 -3.66 -42.02 6.46
C CYS A 176 -4.36 -42.46 7.77
N GLN A 177 -3.59 -42.76 8.82
CA GLN A 177 -4.15 -43.13 10.13
C GLN A 177 -4.53 -41.92 10.99
N GLY A 178 -3.84 -40.79 10.82
CA GLY A 178 -4.15 -39.58 11.57
C GLY A 178 -5.14 -38.70 10.81
N LYS A 179 -5.88 -37.90 11.58
CA LYS A 179 -7.05 -37.17 11.07
C LYS A 179 -6.83 -35.68 10.91
N LEU A 180 -5.72 -35.08 11.34
CA LEU A 180 -5.62 -33.64 11.43
C LEU A 180 -4.33 -33.11 10.79
N ILE A 181 -4.48 -32.08 9.97
CA ILE A 181 -3.39 -31.27 9.42
C ILE A 181 -3.66 -29.82 9.80
N ILE A 182 -2.63 -29.10 10.25
CA ILE A 182 -2.72 -27.68 10.59
C ILE A 182 -1.66 -26.92 9.80
N LEU A 183 -2.13 -25.92 9.06
CA LEU A 183 -1.32 -25.00 8.27
C LEU A 183 -1.44 -23.60 8.84
N SER A 184 -0.33 -22.91 9.03
CA SER A 184 -0.28 -21.48 9.32
C SER A 184 0.14 -20.74 8.07
N THR A 185 -0.61 -19.73 7.66
CA THR A 185 -0.37 -19.00 6.41
C THR A 185 -0.37 -17.50 6.65
N ASP A 186 0.65 -16.87 6.09
CA ASP A 186 0.87 -15.44 6.09
C ASP A 186 0.85 -14.93 4.64
N MET A 187 -0.15 -14.10 4.34
CA MET A 187 -0.29 -13.41 3.06
C MET A 187 0.05 -11.93 3.27
N GLU A 188 0.96 -11.39 2.46
CA GLU A 188 1.16 -9.95 2.34
C GLU A 188 0.22 -9.38 1.28
N ILE A 189 -0.37 -8.23 1.61
CA ILE A 189 -1.29 -7.48 0.77
C ILE A 189 -0.74 -6.06 0.68
N LYS A 190 -0.25 -5.69 -0.50
CA LYS A 190 0.24 -4.35 -0.78
C LYS A 190 -0.74 -3.64 -1.68
N TYR A 191 -1.11 -2.42 -1.33
CA TYR A 191 -2.08 -1.66 -2.11
C TYR A 191 -1.81 -0.17 -2.12
N LYS A 192 -2.26 0.48 -3.19
CA LYS A 192 -2.13 1.93 -3.40
C LYS A 192 -3.48 2.54 -3.74
N GLY A 193 -3.77 3.66 -3.09
CA GLY A 193 -4.99 4.42 -3.35
C GLY A 193 -4.86 5.33 -4.57
N ALA A 194 -5.98 5.65 -5.22
CA ALA A 194 -6.01 6.52 -6.40
C ALA A 194 -5.38 7.90 -6.18
N PHE A 195 -5.56 8.47 -4.98
CA PHE A 195 -5.14 9.83 -4.64
C PHE A 195 -3.87 9.88 -3.78
N SER A 196 -3.24 8.73 -3.51
CA SER A 196 -2.12 8.61 -2.58
C SER A 196 -0.92 7.97 -3.27
N GLU A 197 0.25 8.61 -3.13
CA GLU A 197 1.51 7.97 -3.53
C GLU A 197 1.99 6.94 -2.51
N LYS A 198 1.45 6.99 -1.29
CA LYS A 198 1.76 6.04 -0.22
C LYS A 198 1.25 4.64 -0.56
N GLU A 199 2.17 3.69 -0.52
CA GLU A 199 1.87 2.26 -0.55
C GLU A 199 1.52 1.78 0.88
N TYR A 200 0.42 1.06 1.00
CA TYR A 200 0.00 0.42 2.23
C TYR A 200 0.38 -1.05 2.18
N ASN A 201 1.02 -1.54 3.25
CA ASN A 201 1.35 -2.95 3.40
C ASN A 201 0.62 -3.52 4.61
N GLN A 202 -0.15 -4.57 4.37
CA GLN A 202 -0.86 -5.33 5.39
C GLN A 202 -0.52 -6.80 5.28
N LYS A 203 -0.58 -7.49 6.41
CA LYS A 203 -0.37 -8.93 6.52
C LYS A 203 -1.63 -9.58 7.05
N LEU A 204 -2.19 -10.48 6.25
CA LEU A 204 -3.27 -11.37 6.62
C LEU A 204 -2.66 -12.69 7.09
N SER A 205 -2.77 -12.97 8.39
CA SER A 205 -2.30 -14.21 9.01
C SER A 205 -3.50 -15.05 9.43
N PHE A 206 -3.49 -16.34 9.10
CA PHE A 206 -4.55 -17.28 9.48
C PHE A 206 -4.04 -18.71 9.62
N CYS A 207 -4.79 -19.53 10.35
CA CYS A 207 -4.54 -20.97 10.46
C CYS A 207 -5.67 -21.76 9.82
N LEU A 208 -5.32 -22.77 9.02
CA LEU A 208 -6.24 -23.73 8.42
C LEU A 208 -6.06 -25.09 9.11
N SER A 209 -7.12 -25.58 9.77
CA SER A 209 -7.20 -26.97 10.21
C SER A 209 -7.96 -27.78 9.16
N VAL A 210 -7.39 -28.92 8.78
CA VAL A 210 -8.01 -29.90 7.90
C VAL A 210 -8.17 -31.18 8.69
N GLU A 211 -9.42 -31.54 8.98
CA GLU A 211 -9.76 -32.82 9.56
C GLU A 211 -10.19 -33.80 8.45
N ILE A 212 -9.57 -34.97 8.38
CA ILE A 212 -9.82 -36.03 7.40
C ILE A 212 -10.63 -37.13 8.09
N VAL A 213 -11.89 -37.31 7.66
CA VAL A 213 -12.82 -38.30 8.21
C VAL A 213 -13.38 -39.13 7.06
N GLU A 214 -12.95 -40.40 6.94
CA GLU A 214 -13.52 -41.36 5.97
C GLU A 214 -13.65 -40.77 4.54
N ASP A 215 -12.55 -40.18 4.04
CA ASP A 215 -12.45 -39.51 2.73
C ASP A 215 -13.21 -38.18 2.59
N HIS A 216 -13.83 -37.68 3.66
CA HIS A 216 -14.35 -36.31 3.76
C HIS A 216 -13.34 -35.37 4.44
N TYR A 217 -13.28 -34.13 3.94
CA TYR A 217 -12.47 -33.06 4.52
C TYR A 217 -13.38 -32.09 5.27
N LYS A 218 -13.08 -31.88 6.55
CA LYS A 218 -13.68 -30.81 7.33
C LYS A 218 -12.60 -29.75 7.56
N MET A 219 -12.73 -28.64 6.84
CA MET A 219 -11.77 -27.54 6.87
C MET A 219 -12.31 -26.42 7.74
N ASN A 220 -11.46 -25.83 8.60
CA ASN A 220 -11.83 -24.67 9.42
C ASN A 220 -10.70 -23.65 9.46
N LEU A 221 -11.08 -22.37 9.43
CA LEU A 221 -10.19 -21.24 9.62
C LEU A 221 -10.26 -20.73 11.05
N TYR A 222 -9.10 -20.38 11.62
CA TYR A 222 -9.01 -19.77 12.95
C TYR A 222 -7.75 -18.90 13.06
N ASN A 223 -7.64 -18.18 14.18
CA ASN A 223 -6.54 -17.24 14.46
C ASN A 223 -6.27 -16.24 13.33
N MET A 224 -7.35 -15.73 12.73
CA MET A 224 -7.27 -14.77 11.65
C MET A 224 -6.94 -13.37 12.20
N SER A 225 -5.98 -12.70 11.57
CA SER A 225 -5.63 -11.32 11.88
C SER A 225 -5.18 -10.58 10.63
N LEU A 226 -5.48 -9.29 10.57
CA LEU A 226 -5.01 -8.38 9.54
C LEU A 226 -4.28 -7.23 10.24
N GLY A 227 -2.96 -7.17 10.08
CA GLY A 227 -2.10 -6.17 10.71
C GLY A 227 -1.32 -5.36 9.69
N SER A 228 -0.96 -4.13 10.01
CA SER A 228 -0.01 -3.36 9.20
C SER A 228 1.42 -3.86 9.44
N THR A 229 2.16 -4.12 8.37
CA THR A 229 3.57 -4.57 8.43
C THR A 229 4.57 -3.42 8.52
N GLY A 230 4.11 -2.17 8.44
CA GLY A 230 4.93 -0.98 8.64
C GLY A 230 4.72 -0.37 10.03
N LEU A 231 5.80 -0.29 10.83
CA LEU A 231 5.91 0.69 11.90
C LEU A 231 5.72 2.08 11.29
N HIS A 232 4.58 2.72 11.56
CA HIS A 232 4.54 4.16 11.56
C HIS A 232 5.34 4.62 12.79
N SER A 233 6.65 4.80 12.63
CA SER A 233 7.36 5.76 13.47
C SER A 233 6.81 7.13 13.10
N TYR A 234 5.74 7.53 13.77
CA TYR A 234 5.47 8.95 13.95
C TYR A 234 6.70 9.48 14.69
N ALA A 235 7.60 10.14 13.96
CA ALA A 235 8.56 11.02 14.59
C ALA A 235 7.74 12.20 15.13
N GLU A 236 7.55 12.21 16.45
CA GLU A 236 7.19 13.40 17.22
C GLU A 236 8.24 14.50 17.07
#